data_AF-A0A3D3NUD5-F1
#
_entry.id   AF-A0A3D3NUD5-F1
#
_cell.length_a   1.000
_cell.length_b   1.000
_cell.length_c   1.000
_cell.angle_alpha   90.00
_cell.angle_beta   90.00
_cell.angle_gamma   90.00
#
_symmetry.space_group_name_H-M   'P 1'
#
loop_
_entity.id
_entity.type
_entity.pdbx_description
1 polymer ?
#
loop_
_entity_poly.entity_id
_entity_poly.type
_entity_poly.pdbx_seq_one_letter_code
_entity_poly.pdbx_strand_id
1 'polypeptide(L)' 'GGIRVPCLMSWPARLPKGSVCETPAITMDLHATFLLAAGLPLPEDKPLDGMDLLPHALSAEAAAQDRSLCW' A
#
# COMPACT_ATOMS: atom_id res chain seq x y z
N GLY A 1 -6.60 -17.40 11.14
CA GLY A 1 -5.49 -16.69 10.51
C GLY A 1 -5.25 -17.16 9.08
N GLY A 2 -6.20 -16.94 8.17
CA GLY A 2 -6.03 -17.24 6.74
C GLY A 2 -6.06 -16.00 5.83
N ILE A 3 -6.25 -14.81 6.43
CA ILE A 3 -6.43 -13.54 5.71
C ILE A 3 -5.33 -12.55 6.12
N ARG A 4 -5.13 -12.34 7.43
CA ARG A 4 -4.04 -11.49 7.94
C ARG A 4 -2.71 -12.24 7.83
N VAL A 5 -1.79 -11.68 7.03
CA VAL A 5 -0.45 -12.21 6.75
C VAL A 5 0.61 -11.16 7.08
N PRO A 6 1.86 -11.57 7.39
CA PRO A 6 2.94 -10.62 7.60
C PRO A 6 3.28 -9.89 6.29
N CYS A 7 3.51 -8.58 6.38
CA CYS A 7 3.99 -7.74 5.28
C CYS A 7 5.15 -6.87 5.78
N LEU A 8 6.25 -6.84 5.04
CA LEU A 8 7.40 -5.97 5.32
C LEU A 8 7.77 -5.20 4.05
N MET A 9 8.01 -3.91 4.21
CA MET A 9 8.50 -3.02 3.13
C MET A 9 9.85 -2.44 3.55
N SER A 10 10.81 -2.42 2.62
CA SER A 10 12.13 -1.84 2.84
C SER A 10 12.52 -0.96 1.67
N TRP A 11 12.71 0.33 1.94
CA TRP A 11 13.21 1.29 0.97
C TRP A 11 14.05 2.34 1.70
N PRO A 12 15.36 2.10 1.93
CA PRO A 12 16.19 2.92 2.82
C PRO A 12 16.23 4.42 2.47
N ALA A 13 16.06 4.76 1.19
CA ALA A 13 16.09 6.14 0.71
C ALA A 13 14.73 6.87 0.82
N ARG A 14 13.63 6.17 1.11
CA ARG A 14 12.28 6.75 1.12
C ARG A 14 11.48 6.44 2.39
N LEU A 15 11.55 5.21 2.89
CA LEU A 15 10.76 4.79 4.04
C LEU A 15 11.51 5.00 5.37
N PRO A 16 10.81 5.44 6.43
CA PRO A 16 11.40 5.52 7.77
C PRO A 16 11.79 4.12 8.27
N LYS A 17 12.87 4.04 9.04
CA LYS A 17 13.35 2.76 9.61
C LYS A 17 12.55 2.41 10.86
N GLY A 18 12.19 1.13 10.99
CA GLY A 18 11.57 0.59 12.20
C GLY A 18 10.18 1.16 12.49
N SER A 19 9.49 1.72 11.48
CA SER A 19 8.12 2.16 11.60
C SER A 19 7.14 0.99 11.51
N VAL A 20 5.94 1.20 12.07
CA VAL A 20 4.81 0.29 11.95
C VAL A 20 3.68 1.05 11.26
N CYS A 21 3.07 0.43 10.25
CA CYS A 21 1.89 0.92 9.57
C CYS A 21 0.72 0.00 9.92
N GLU A 22 -0.30 0.53 10.60
CA GLU A 22 -1.50 -0.21 11.01
C GLU A 22 -2.62 -0.12 9.97
N THR A 23 -2.36 0.51 8.81
CA THR A 23 -3.36 0.63 7.72
C THR A 23 -3.71 -0.75 7.18
N PRO A 24 -5.01 -1.13 7.14
CA PRO A 24 -5.44 -2.37 6.50
C PRO A 24 -5.09 -2.36 5.01
N ALA A 25 -4.32 -3.37 4.57
CA ALA A 25 -3.88 -3.55 3.20
C ALA A 25 -4.27 -4.93 2.67
N ILE A 26 -4.42 -5.03 1.34
CA ILE A 26 -4.66 -6.27 0.62
C ILE A 26 -3.64 -6.41 -0.53
N THR A 27 -3.35 -7.64 -0.97
CA THR A 27 -2.33 -7.92 -1.99
C THR A 27 -2.49 -7.10 -3.27
N MET A 28 -3.74 -6.76 -3.68
CA MET A 28 -3.99 -5.94 -4.86
C MET A 28 -3.38 -4.53 -4.78
N ASP A 29 -3.21 -3.98 -3.57
CA ASP A 29 -2.61 -2.66 -3.36
C ASP A 29 -1.16 -2.60 -3.84
N LEU A 30 -0.45 -3.73 -3.80
CA LEU A 30 0.94 -3.79 -4.24
C LEU A 30 1.07 -3.45 -5.74
N HIS A 31 0.05 -3.74 -6.56
CA HIS A 31 0.10 -3.44 -7.98
C HIS A 31 0.14 -1.91 -8.23
N ALA A 32 -0.80 -1.16 -7.66
CA ALA A 32 -0.83 0.30 -7.77
C ALA A 32 0.41 0.93 -7.14
N THR A 33 0.80 0.43 -5.97
CA THR A 33 2.00 0.90 -5.24
C THR A 33 3.27 0.74 -6.08
N PHE A 34 3.47 -0.39 -6.76
CA PHE A 34 4.68 -0.62 -7.56
C PHE A 34 4.72 0.20 -8.85
N LEU A 35 3.59 0.40 -9.53
CA LEU A 35 3.52 1.28 -10.70
C LEU A 35 3.94 2.70 -10.32
N LEU A 36 3.33 3.26 -9.27
CA LEU A 36 3.63 4.61 -8.81
C LEU A 36 5.04 4.73 -8.22
N ALA A 37 5.53 3.70 -7.52
CA ALA A 37 6.92 3.64 -7.06
C ALA A 37 7.93 3.68 -8.22
N ALA A 38 7.59 3.06 -9.35
CA ALA A 38 8.40 3.08 -10.58
C ALA A 38 8.23 4.37 -11.40
N GLY A 39 7.37 5.30 -10.97
CA GLY A 39 7.05 6.53 -11.73
C GLY A 39 6.19 6.27 -12.97
N LEU A 40 5.47 5.14 -13.00
CA LEU A 40 4.54 4.79 -14.07
C LEU A 40 3.12 5.25 -13.72
N PRO A 41 2.31 5.64 -14.72
CA PRO A 41 0.91 5.99 -14.51
C PRO A 41 0.08 4.74 -14.18
N LEU A 42 -1.08 4.96 -13.55
CA LEU A 42 -2.10 3.92 -13.41
C LEU A 42 -2.84 3.73 -14.75
N PRO A 43 -3.30 2.52 -15.09
CA PRO A 43 -4.06 2.29 -16.31
C PRO A 43 -5.43 2.98 -16.23
N GLU A 44 -5.76 3.80 -17.23
CA GLU A 44 -7.06 4.50 -17.30
C GLU A 44 -8.18 3.59 -17.83
N ASP A 45 -7.83 2.71 -18.77
CA ASP A 45 -8.74 1.76 -19.42
C ASP A 45 -9.06 0.54 -18.54
N LYS A 46 -8.20 0.26 -17.55
CA LYS A 46 -8.38 -0.83 -16.60
C LYS A 46 -8.02 -0.39 -15.18
N PRO A 47 -8.96 0.28 -14.48
CA PRO A 47 -8.76 0.69 -13.10
C PRO A 47 -8.35 -0.49 -12.21
N LEU A 48 -7.47 -0.22 -11.26
CA LEU A 48 -7.02 -1.21 -10.29
C LEU A 48 -7.92 -1.17 -9.05
N ASP A 49 -8.22 -2.34 -8.50
CA ASP A 49 -8.94 -2.43 -7.21
C ASP A 49 -8.07 -1.98 -6.03
N GLY A 50 -6.75 -2.11 -6.17
CA GLY A 50 -5.78 -1.74 -5.15
C GLY A 50 -5.39 -0.26 -5.18
N MET A 51 -4.93 0.25 -4.05
CA MET A 51 -4.48 1.64 -3.88
C MET A 51 -2.97 1.74 -3.65
N ASP A 52 -2.43 2.96 -3.74
CA ASP A 52 -1.04 3.23 -3.36
C ASP A 52 -0.84 3.19 -1.84
N LEU A 53 0.05 2.32 -1.37
CA LEU A 53 0.42 2.21 0.05
C LEU A 53 1.57 3.13 0.43
N LEU A 54 2.31 3.73 -0.52
CA LEU A 54 3.47 4.56 -0.18
C LEU A 54 3.14 5.73 0.75
N PRO A 55 2.04 6.50 0.58
CA PRO A 55 1.69 7.57 1.50
C PRO A 55 1.48 7.06 2.94
N HIS A 56 0.91 5.86 3.08
CA HIS A 56 0.67 5.20 4.36
C HIS A 56 1.92 4.59 4.98
N ALA A 57 2.89 4.18 4.15
CA ALA A 57 4.18 3.68 4.62
C ALA A 57 5.12 4.83 5.03
N LEU A 58 4.90 6.04 4.53
CA LEU A 58 5.71 7.24 4.79
C LEU A 58 5.31 8.00 6.07
N SER A 59 4.04 7.97 6.46
CA SER A 59 3.53 8.63 7.67
C SER A 59 2.71 7.66 8.51
N ALA A 60 3.03 7.58 9.80
CA ALA A 60 2.27 6.79 10.76
C ALA A 60 0.88 7.39 11.04
N GLU A 61 0.68 8.68 10.77
CA GLU A 61 -0.60 9.39 10.90
C GLU A 61 -1.43 9.38 9.61
N ALA A 62 -1.04 8.60 8.60
CA ALA A 62 -1.82 8.50 7.38
C ALA A 62 -3.27 8.11 7.71
N ALA A 63 -4.21 8.95 7.28
CA ALA A 63 -5.61 8.80 7.63
C ALA A 63 -6.10 7.39 7.27
N ALA A 64 -6.83 6.78 8.21
CA ALA A 64 -7.49 5.51 7.96
C ALA A 64 -8.42 5.68 6.76
N GLN A 65 -8.27 4.81 5.76
CA GLN A 65 -9.17 4.80 4.62
C GLN A 65 -10.45 4.04 4.97
N ASP A 66 -11.59 4.68 4.74
CA ASP A 66 -12.89 4.03 4.80
C ASP A 66 -13.10 3.23 3.50
N ARG A 67 -12.72 1.94 3.54
CA ARG A 67 -12.89 1.01 2.42
C ARG A 67 -13.21 -0.41 2.89
N SER A 68 -14.01 -1.11 2.09
CA SER A 68 -14.28 -2.54 2.28
C SER A 68 -13.19 -3.39 1.64
N LEU A 69 -12.69 -4.38 2.36
CA LEU A 69 -11.81 -5.42 1.84
C LEU A 69 -12.62 -6.69 1.60
N CYS A 70 -12.51 -7.26 0.41
CA CYS A 70 -13.26 -8.45 -0.02
C CYS A 70 -12.30 -9.61 -0.25
N TRP A 71 -12.76 -10.84 0.01
CA TRP A 71 -12.01 -12.09 -0.13
C TRP A 71 -12.76 -13.08 -1.01
#